data_AF-A0A451APX3-F1
#
_entry.id   AF-A0A451APX3-F1
#
_cell.length_a   1.000
_cell.length_b   1.000
_cell.length_c   1.000
_cell.angle_alpha   90.00
_cell.angle_beta   90.00
_cell.angle_gamma   90.00
#
_symmetry.space_group_name_H-M   'P 1'
#
loop_
_entity.id
_entity.type
_entity.pdbx_description
1 polymer ?
#
loop_
_entity_poly.entity_id
_entity_poly.type
_entity_poly.pdbx_seq_one_letter_code
_entity_poly.pdbx_strand_id
1 'polypeptide(L)'
;MMAMREEADIRLLRFAELERRLQQALPREAFNEDDVRTAVGLLANHGLARPLKFGDLVLLQPELLNGYAGAIIRAARAHTDEIGCVAEAELYNPRFDFTGVDRLRRPDEELLLRAMVQTFLDHSLCIAEDTSDGRQLVFPSQYRRERDIPWEPDVFVSYTFRGEWQTVWSTLVVRLWYSYEFDHKELWRNAAEFQSSRGQLLGLKIDNRQGEGEATISLFFDPKTPDELKVNFIGYVHRHLAKYASGVTRDRRYVCPACETPVTNLGAVRRRMEKGKEFITCQECDERVPFLDFIEEWLKSDSVAQKILEMEEAATKELDTQSLEQILIGHMMTVCGEANQIFRPVTMFDYGIDGEVEFKDHHGKASGKKIYVQLKSGNSYLRTRKDGREVFDVKKDRHLDYWVSQPVDVYLVIRQTDEEMAGIKDRDDRGTIRWMNVTRYLKAREDKESRQIIFHGEELNTAAVLKVRESILGLRAKAERG
;
A
#
# COMPACT_ATOMS: atom_id res chain seq x y z
N MET A 1 9.04 13.47 -27.20
CA MET A 1 8.19 13.30 -26.00
C MET A 1 7.73 14.64 -25.41
N MET A 2 8.62 15.58 -25.07
CA MET A 2 8.21 16.87 -24.48
C MET A 2 7.25 17.67 -25.38
N ALA A 3 7.45 17.71 -26.70
CA ALA A 3 6.49 18.36 -27.61
C ALA A 3 5.11 17.69 -27.61
N MET A 4 5.04 16.36 -27.45
CA MET A 4 3.76 15.62 -27.38
C MET A 4 3.01 15.88 -26.07
N ARG A 5 3.73 16.26 -25.00
CA ARG A 5 3.14 16.63 -23.71
C ARG A 5 2.31 17.91 -23.81
N GLU A 6 2.62 18.80 -24.75
CA GLU A 6 1.92 20.06 -24.94
C GLU A 6 0.58 19.88 -25.68
N GLU A 7 0.35 18.72 -26.30
CA GLU A 7 -0.92 18.36 -26.93
C GLU A 7 -1.92 17.88 -25.87
N ALA A 8 -2.98 18.66 -25.64
CA ALA A 8 -3.94 18.47 -24.55
C ALA A 8 -4.63 17.09 -24.52
N ASP A 9 -4.72 16.38 -25.64
CA ASP A 9 -5.37 15.07 -25.74
C ASP A 9 -4.46 13.88 -25.41
N ILE A 10 -3.15 14.09 -25.22
CA ILE A 10 -2.14 13.02 -25.09
C ILE A 10 -1.53 13.03 -23.68
N ARG A 11 -2.33 12.68 -22.69
CA ARG A 11 -1.90 12.75 -21.27
C ARG A 11 -1.46 11.40 -20.72
N LEU A 12 -2.18 10.33 -21.04
CA LEU A 12 -1.89 8.96 -20.62
C LEU A 12 -1.85 8.07 -21.87
N LEU A 13 -0.74 7.37 -22.07
CA LEU A 13 -0.52 6.51 -23.24
C LEU A 13 -0.08 5.11 -22.82
N ARG A 14 -0.42 4.12 -23.65
CA ARG A 14 0.27 2.83 -23.63
C ARG A 14 1.69 3.02 -24.15
N PHE A 15 2.62 2.23 -23.64
CA PHE A 15 4.02 2.29 -24.07
C PHE A 15 4.18 1.98 -25.56
N ALA A 16 3.53 0.92 -26.08
CA ALA A 16 3.55 0.60 -27.51
C ALA A 16 2.98 1.73 -28.39
N GLU A 17 2.00 2.48 -27.87
CA GLU A 17 1.47 3.65 -28.57
C GLU A 17 2.46 4.82 -28.55
N LEU A 18 3.09 5.07 -27.39
CA LEU A 18 4.14 6.07 -27.24
C LEU A 18 5.30 5.79 -28.20
N GLU A 19 5.78 4.55 -28.25
CA GLU A 19 6.85 4.11 -29.16
C GLU A 19 6.48 4.38 -30.63
N ARG A 20 5.31 3.92 -31.07
CA ARG A 20 4.83 4.14 -32.44
C ARG A 20 4.75 5.63 -32.79
N ARG A 21 4.27 6.47 -31.86
CA ARG A 21 4.20 7.92 -32.06
C ARG A 21 5.60 8.55 -32.12
N LEU A 22 6.54 8.09 -31.30
CA LEU A 22 7.93 8.55 -31.36
C LEU A 22 8.60 8.17 -32.67
N GLN A 23 8.38 6.94 -33.17
CA GLN A 23 8.92 6.49 -34.47
C GLN A 23 8.37 7.35 -35.62
N GLN A 24 7.11 7.75 -35.55
CA GLN A 24 6.50 8.67 -36.52
C GLN A 24 7.05 10.09 -36.43
N ALA A 25 7.30 10.59 -35.22
CA ALA A 25 7.81 11.94 -34.99
C ALA A 25 9.32 12.07 -35.29
N LEU A 26 10.08 10.99 -35.14
CA LEU A 26 11.53 10.93 -35.34
C LEU A 26 11.91 9.85 -36.37
N PRO A 27 11.44 9.94 -37.63
CA PRO A 27 11.62 8.88 -38.63
C PRO A 27 13.06 8.67 -39.09
N ARG A 28 13.97 9.57 -38.70
CA ARG A 28 15.41 9.51 -39.04
C ARG A 28 16.28 8.95 -37.92
N GLU A 29 15.73 8.80 -36.73
CA GLU A 29 16.45 8.25 -35.57
C GLU A 29 16.18 6.75 -35.49
N ALA A 30 17.23 5.96 -35.33
CA ALA A 30 17.11 4.53 -35.09
C ALA A 30 17.18 4.29 -33.58
N PHE A 31 16.08 3.83 -33.01
CA PHE A 31 15.99 3.44 -31.60
C PHE A 31 15.07 2.23 -31.47
N ASN A 32 15.29 1.42 -30.43
CA ASN A 32 14.48 0.25 -30.10
C ASN A 32 13.60 0.50 -28.87
N GLU A 33 12.86 -0.53 -28.45
CA GLU A 33 11.98 -0.47 -27.28
C GLU A 33 12.75 -0.10 -26.00
N ASP A 34 13.92 -0.69 -25.78
CA ASP A 34 14.75 -0.48 -24.59
C ASP A 34 15.28 0.96 -24.50
N ASP A 35 15.63 1.56 -25.64
CA ASP A 35 16.03 2.97 -25.72
C ASP A 35 14.89 3.89 -25.27
N VAL A 36 13.67 3.61 -25.70
CA VAL A 36 12.48 4.38 -25.29
C VAL A 36 12.17 4.18 -23.81
N ARG A 37 12.26 2.95 -23.28
CA ARG A 37 12.08 2.67 -21.85
C ARG A 37 13.10 3.43 -21.00
N THR A 38 14.35 3.41 -21.43
CA THR A 38 15.44 4.16 -20.78
C THR A 38 15.13 5.66 -20.77
N ALA A 39 14.70 6.21 -21.90
CA ALA A 39 14.34 7.63 -22.00
C ALA A 39 13.14 8.00 -21.10
N VAL A 40 12.10 7.15 -21.03
CA VAL A 40 10.96 7.33 -20.11
C VAL A 40 11.44 7.30 -18.66
N GLY A 41 12.31 6.37 -18.29
CA GLY A 41 12.89 6.27 -16.95
C GLY A 41 13.67 7.53 -16.55
N LEU A 42 14.52 8.05 -17.45
CA LEU A 42 15.24 9.30 -17.23
C LEU A 42 14.29 10.48 -17.02
N LEU A 43 13.24 10.60 -17.84
CA LEU A 43 12.23 11.65 -17.67
C LEU A 43 11.44 11.49 -16.37
N ALA A 44 11.18 10.26 -15.94
CA ALA A 44 10.51 9.97 -14.69
C ALA A 44 11.33 10.39 -13.47
N ASN A 45 12.64 10.18 -13.49
CA ASN A 45 13.54 10.64 -12.43
C ASN A 45 13.53 12.17 -12.26
N HIS A 46 13.22 12.91 -13.32
CA HIS A 46 13.05 14.36 -13.29
C HIS A 46 11.59 14.81 -13.12
N GLY A 47 10.66 13.90 -12.88
CA GLY A 47 9.23 14.21 -12.69
C GLY A 47 8.51 14.68 -13.96
N LEU A 48 9.09 14.50 -15.15
CA LEU A 48 8.55 14.97 -16.42
C LEU A 48 7.62 13.96 -17.10
N ALA A 49 7.70 12.69 -16.72
CA ALA A 49 6.80 11.63 -17.10
C ALA A 49 6.62 10.67 -15.92
N ARG A 50 5.63 9.78 -15.96
CA ARG A 50 5.46 8.77 -14.93
C ARG A 50 4.97 7.45 -15.53
N PRO A 51 5.83 6.42 -15.62
CA PRO A 51 5.35 5.07 -15.91
C PRO A 51 4.47 4.59 -14.74
N LEU A 52 3.33 3.99 -15.07
CA LEU A 52 2.48 3.34 -14.07
C LEU A 52 2.95 1.91 -13.86
N LYS A 53 2.75 1.36 -12.65
CA LYS A 53 3.17 0.00 -12.30
C LYS A 53 2.32 -1.11 -12.93
N PHE A 54 1.36 -0.76 -13.78
CA PHE A 54 0.50 -1.72 -14.48
C PHE A 54 0.12 -1.23 -15.88
N GLY A 55 -0.24 -2.20 -16.72
CA GLY A 55 -0.81 -1.96 -18.04
C GLY A 55 0.14 -1.31 -19.05
N ASP A 56 1.44 -1.28 -18.75
CA ASP A 56 2.48 -0.64 -19.58
C ASP A 56 2.09 0.79 -19.99
N LEU A 57 1.63 1.57 -19.01
CA LEU A 57 1.14 2.94 -19.19
C LEU A 57 2.20 3.98 -18.83
N VAL A 58 2.20 5.08 -19.57
CA VAL A 58 3.04 6.26 -19.30
C VAL A 58 2.16 7.50 -19.24
N LEU A 59 2.15 8.15 -18.08
CA LEU A 59 1.56 9.46 -17.89
C LEU A 59 2.57 10.53 -18.30
N LEU A 60 2.26 11.32 -19.34
CA LEU A 60 3.13 12.35 -19.87
C LEU A 60 3.04 13.68 -19.10
N GLN A 61 1.99 13.88 -18.31
CA GLN A 61 1.79 15.06 -17.46
C GLN A 61 1.59 14.65 -15.99
N PRO A 62 2.67 14.35 -15.24
CA PRO A 62 2.57 13.93 -13.85
C PRO A 62 1.89 14.97 -12.94
N GLU A 63 1.88 16.25 -13.30
CA GLU A 63 1.27 17.32 -12.51
C GLU A 63 -0.24 17.16 -12.36
N LEU A 64 -0.91 16.44 -13.26
CA LEU A 64 -2.33 16.11 -13.15
C LEU A 64 -2.63 15.38 -11.84
N LEU A 65 -1.70 14.53 -11.38
CA LEU A 65 -1.81 13.79 -10.13
C LEU A 65 -2.04 14.72 -8.94
N ASN A 66 -1.46 15.92 -8.92
CA ASN A 66 -1.63 16.87 -7.83
C ASN A 66 -3.08 17.35 -7.71
N GLY A 67 -3.76 17.56 -8.86
CA GLY A 67 -5.17 17.93 -8.89
C GLY A 67 -6.06 16.84 -8.31
N TYR A 68 -5.88 15.60 -8.78
CA TYR A 68 -6.62 14.44 -8.28
C TYR A 68 -6.33 14.17 -6.80
N ALA A 69 -5.07 14.13 -6.39
CA ALA A 69 -4.67 13.94 -5.00
C ALA A 69 -5.29 15.03 -4.11
N GLY A 70 -5.23 16.30 -4.54
CA GLY A 70 -5.85 17.41 -3.84
C GLY A 70 -7.36 17.24 -3.67
N ALA A 71 -8.07 16.75 -4.69
CA ALA A 71 -9.50 16.46 -4.59
C ALA A 71 -9.82 15.32 -3.61
N ILE A 72 -9.05 14.23 -3.66
CA ILE A 72 -9.19 13.09 -2.74
C ILE A 72 -8.95 13.54 -1.30
N ILE A 73 -7.89 14.30 -1.06
CA ILE A 73 -7.55 14.83 0.27
C ILE A 73 -8.63 15.81 0.76
N ARG A 74 -9.19 16.66 -0.10
CA ARG A 74 -10.32 17.52 0.26
C ARG A 74 -11.55 16.72 0.67
N ALA A 75 -11.89 15.67 -0.08
CA ALA A 75 -13.01 14.79 0.26
C ALA A 75 -12.78 14.08 1.60
N ALA A 76 -11.57 13.52 1.80
CA ALA A 76 -11.20 12.86 3.05
C ALA A 76 -11.31 13.82 4.26
N ARG A 77 -10.81 15.06 4.09
CA ARG A 77 -10.91 16.11 5.13
C ARG A 77 -12.34 16.53 5.41
N ALA A 78 -13.22 16.53 4.41
CA ALA A 78 -14.62 16.89 4.53
C ALA A 78 -15.50 15.80 5.16
N HIS A 79 -14.94 14.63 5.49
CA HIS A 79 -15.68 13.54 6.12
C HIS A 79 -16.43 14.02 7.37
N THR A 80 -17.69 13.59 7.51
CA THR A 80 -18.62 14.03 8.56
C THR A 80 -18.10 13.71 9.95
N ASP A 81 -17.52 12.52 10.08
CA ASP A 81 -16.91 12.07 11.34
C ASP A 81 -15.52 12.66 11.57
N GLU A 82 -14.99 13.55 10.73
CA GLU A 82 -13.72 14.24 11.01
C GLU A 82 -12.49 13.30 11.15
N ILE A 83 -12.61 12.07 10.67
CA ILE A 83 -11.59 11.01 10.72
C ILE A 83 -10.72 10.95 9.46
N GLY A 84 -10.83 11.92 8.55
CA GLY A 84 -9.91 12.03 7.42
C GLY A 84 -9.98 10.86 6.44
N CYS A 85 -11.15 10.27 6.17
CA CYS A 85 -11.30 9.10 5.31
C CYS A 85 -12.21 9.31 4.10
N VAL A 86 -12.01 8.48 3.08
CA VAL A 86 -12.85 8.42 1.88
C VAL A 86 -13.04 6.97 1.45
N ALA A 87 -14.26 6.60 1.09
CA ALA A 87 -14.56 5.27 0.55
C ALA A 87 -13.85 5.09 -0.79
N GLU A 88 -13.10 4.00 -0.96
CA GLU A 88 -12.33 3.76 -2.19
C GLU A 88 -13.25 3.68 -3.42
N ALA A 89 -14.42 3.03 -3.26
CA ALA A 89 -15.40 2.89 -4.33
C ALA A 89 -15.95 4.25 -4.83
N GLU A 90 -16.07 5.24 -3.94
CA GLU A 90 -16.54 6.58 -4.31
C GLU A 90 -15.54 7.31 -5.22
N LEU A 91 -14.24 7.04 -5.09
CA LEU A 91 -13.23 7.66 -5.96
C LEU A 91 -13.48 7.35 -7.44
N TYR A 92 -13.99 6.15 -7.73
CA TYR A 92 -14.30 5.70 -9.08
C TYR A 92 -15.69 6.14 -9.57
N ASN A 93 -16.51 6.75 -8.71
CA ASN A 93 -17.83 7.25 -9.08
C ASN A 93 -17.70 8.44 -10.07
N PRO A 94 -18.42 8.46 -11.20
CA PRO A 94 -18.43 9.60 -12.12
C PRO A 94 -18.79 10.94 -11.47
N ARG A 95 -19.57 10.90 -10.38
CA ARG A 95 -20.06 12.06 -9.63
C ARG A 95 -19.13 12.52 -8.51
N PHE A 96 -18.00 11.86 -8.30
CA PHE A 96 -17.03 12.30 -7.30
C PHE A 96 -16.56 13.73 -7.59
N ASP A 97 -16.43 14.53 -6.53
CA ASP A 97 -16.11 15.95 -6.65
C ASP A 97 -14.63 16.18 -6.98
N PHE A 98 -14.34 16.19 -8.28
CA PHE A 98 -13.06 16.62 -8.84
C PHE A 98 -13.09 18.09 -9.30
N THR A 99 -13.86 18.96 -8.63
CA THR A 99 -13.91 20.39 -8.99
C THR A 99 -12.52 21.00 -9.01
N GLY A 100 -12.22 21.73 -10.09
CA GLY A 100 -10.93 22.37 -10.34
C GLY A 100 -9.86 21.44 -10.90
N VAL A 101 -10.17 20.17 -11.21
CA VAL A 101 -9.25 19.23 -11.85
C VAL A 101 -9.54 19.15 -13.35
N ASP A 102 -8.49 19.22 -14.17
CA ASP A 102 -8.58 18.94 -15.60
C ASP A 102 -8.64 17.42 -15.83
N ARG A 103 -9.86 16.89 -16.03
CA ARG A 103 -10.15 15.47 -15.97
C ARG A 103 -9.72 14.72 -17.25
N LEU A 104 -9.26 13.49 -17.07
CA LEU A 104 -9.06 12.56 -18.19
C LEU A 104 -10.42 12.00 -18.64
N ARG A 105 -10.45 11.41 -19.84
CA ARG A 105 -11.61 10.60 -20.24
C ARG A 105 -11.76 9.44 -19.27
N ARG A 106 -13.01 9.07 -18.97
CA ARG A 106 -13.36 8.13 -17.90
C ARG A 106 -12.53 6.83 -17.86
N PRO A 107 -12.28 6.10 -18.97
CA PRO A 107 -11.45 4.89 -18.92
C PRO A 107 -10.01 5.16 -18.47
N ASP A 108 -9.42 6.26 -18.97
CA ASP A 108 -8.05 6.67 -18.64
C ASP A 108 -7.98 7.24 -17.21
N GLU A 109 -9.03 7.94 -16.78
CA GLU A 109 -9.18 8.48 -15.42
C GLU A 109 -9.24 7.37 -14.37
N GLU A 110 -10.01 6.30 -14.60
CA GLU A 110 -10.11 5.21 -13.63
C GLU A 110 -8.76 4.48 -13.45
N LEU A 111 -7.99 4.32 -14.54
CA LEU A 111 -6.62 3.80 -14.47
C LEU A 111 -5.72 4.76 -13.68
N LEU A 112 -5.81 6.06 -13.92
CA LEU A 112 -5.05 7.07 -13.18
C LEU A 112 -5.39 7.04 -11.67
N LEU A 113 -6.66 6.93 -11.32
CA LEU A 113 -7.13 6.87 -9.93
C LEU A 113 -6.62 5.62 -9.22
N ARG A 114 -6.52 4.46 -9.90
CA ARG A 114 -5.89 3.26 -9.33
C ARG A 114 -4.40 3.45 -9.07
N ALA A 115 -3.69 4.04 -10.03
CA ALA A 115 -2.29 4.39 -9.83
C ALA A 115 -2.10 5.41 -8.68
N MET A 116 -3.07 6.30 -8.48
CA MET A 116 -3.09 7.22 -7.35
C MET A 116 -3.26 6.50 -6.01
N VAL A 117 -4.25 5.61 -5.88
CA VAL A 117 -4.46 4.80 -4.67
C VAL A 117 -3.22 3.94 -4.38
N GLN A 118 -2.69 3.26 -5.40
CA GLN A 118 -1.42 2.52 -5.32
C GLN A 118 -0.26 3.40 -4.83
N THR A 119 -0.18 4.66 -5.30
CA THR A 119 0.85 5.61 -4.85
C THR A 119 0.70 5.95 -3.37
N PHE A 120 -0.53 6.17 -2.88
CA PHE A 120 -0.75 6.45 -1.46
C PHE A 120 -0.34 5.28 -0.57
N LEU A 121 -0.63 4.04 -1.00
CA LEU A 121 -0.25 2.82 -0.28
C LEU A 121 1.27 2.60 -0.27
N ASP A 122 1.92 2.68 -1.44
CA ASP A 122 3.38 2.50 -1.57
C ASP A 122 4.17 3.47 -0.68
N HIS A 123 3.68 4.71 -0.53
CA HIS A 123 4.32 5.74 0.26
C HIS A 123 3.82 5.77 1.71
N SER A 124 3.00 4.79 2.14
CA SER A 124 2.42 4.72 3.49
C SER A 124 1.72 6.03 3.91
N LEU A 125 0.99 6.66 2.98
CA LEU A 125 0.29 7.93 3.20
C LEU A 125 -1.15 7.73 3.67
N CYS A 126 -1.73 6.56 3.43
CA CYS A 126 -3.04 6.17 3.93
C CYS A 126 -3.05 4.73 4.44
N ILE A 127 -4.06 4.43 5.26
CA ILE A 127 -4.47 3.09 5.64
C ILE A 127 -5.63 2.73 4.71
N ALA A 128 -5.58 1.56 4.07
CA ALA A 128 -6.77 0.96 3.50
C ALA A 128 -7.30 -0.12 4.44
N GLU A 129 -8.51 0.09 4.93
CA GLU A 129 -9.19 -0.75 5.91
C GLU A 129 -10.55 -1.19 5.37
N ASP A 130 -10.82 -2.49 5.46
CA ASP A 130 -12.12 -3.05 5.10
C ASP A 130 -13.09 -2.91 6.27
N THR A 131 -14.17 -2.15 6.07
CA THR A 131 -15.23 -1.92 7.06
C THR A 131 -16.55 -2.53 6.59
N SER A 132 -17.59 -2.50 7.43
CA SER A 132 -18.95 -2.90 7.02
C SER A 132 -19.49 -2.09 5.85
N ASP A 133 -19.02 -0.85 5.68
CA ASP A 133 -19.43 0.06 4.60
C ASP A 133 -18.50 -0.03 3.39
N GLY A 134 -17.62 -1.04 3.36
CA GLY A 134 -16.63 -1.26 2.32
C GLY A 134 -15.26 -0.70 2.68
N ARG A 135 -14.35 -0.72 1.70
CA ARG A 135 -12.95 -0.32 1.88
C ARG A 135 -12.82 1.20 2.03
N GLN A 136 -12.24 1.64 3.14
CA GLN A 136 -12.00 3.03 3.47
C GLN A 136 -10.50 3.35 3.34
N LEU A 137 -10.20 4.47 2.67
CA LEU A 137 -8.86 5.05 2.65
C LEU A 137 -8.79 6.14 3.72
N VAL A 138 -8.08 5.86 4.81
CA VAL A 138 -7.92 6.75 5.97
C VAL A 138 -6.58 7.46 5.87
N PHE A 139 -6.58 8.80 5.89
CA PHE A 139 -5.37 9.62 5.81
C PHE A 139 -5.07 10.23 7.17
N PRO A 140 -4.06 9.73 7.93
CA PRO A 140 -3.77 10.22 9.29
C PRO A 140 -3.55 11.74 9.37
N SER A 141 -2.90 12.32 8.35
CA SER A 141 -2.67 13.77 8.25
C SER A 141 -3.94 14.61 8.07
N GLN A 142 -5.08 14.00 7.75
CA GLN A 142 -6.35 14.69 7.48
C GLN A 142 -7.37 14.56 8.61
N TYR A 143 -7.04 13.87 9.71
CA TYR A 143 -7.85 13.90 10.91
C TYR A 143 -8.04 15.35 11.39
N ARG A 144 -9.28 15.69 11.77
CA ARG A 144 -9.61 17.00 12.34
C ARG A 144 -9.90 16.92 13.84
N ARG A 145 -10.29 15.75 14.35
CA ARG A 145 -10.43 15.52 15.79
C ARG A 145 -9.07 15.60 16.47
N GLU A 146 -8.99 16.37 17.54
CA GLU A 146 -7.83 16.40 18.42
C GLU A 146 -8.14 15.59 19.68
N ARG A 147 -7.12 14.95 20.22
CA ARG A 147 -7.20 14.31 21.52
C ARG A 147 -6.59 15.27 22.52
N ASP A 148 -7.43 15.77 23.41
CA ASP A 148 -6.96 16.19 24.73
C ASP A 148 -6.65 14.91 25.48
N ILE A 149 -5.39 14.49 25.42
CA ILE A 149 -4.92 13.38 26.23
C ILE A 149 -5.06 13.86 27.68
N PRO A 150 -5.97 13.25 28.47
CA PRO A 150 -6.18 13.67 29.84
C PRO A 150 -4.92 13.29 30.60
N TRP A 151 -4.45 14.20 31.46
CA TRP A 151 -3.13 14.13 32.11
C TRP A 151 -2.02 14.53 31.14
N GLU A 152 -1.06 15.36 31.58
CA GLU A 152 0.28 15.31 30.98
C GLU A 152 0.75 13.88 31.21
N PRO A 153 0.69 12.95 30.24
CA PRO A 153 1.20 11.61 30.51
C PRO A 153 2.65 11.79 30.92
N ASP A 154 3.16 10.95 31.81
CA ASP A 154 4.61 10.90 32.04
C ASP A 154 5.27 10.52 30.72
N VAL A 155 5.55 11.54 29.90
CA VAL A 155 6.17 11.38 28.60
C VAL A 155 7.42 10.60 28.89
N PHE A 156 7.57 9.47 28.25
CA PHE A 156 8.69 8.61 28.58
C PHE A 156 9.91 9.03 27.78
N VAL A 157 9.68 9.35 26.51
CA VAL A 157 10.68 9.86 25.58
C VAL A 157 10.02 10.80 24.60
N SER A 158 10.73 11.85 24.20
CA SER A 158 10.34 12.71 23.09
C SER A 158 11.43 12.79 22.04
N TYR A 159 11.03 12.93 20.78
CA TYR A 159 11.91 13.09 19.64
C TYR A 159 11.60 14.41 18.95
N THR A 160 12.58 15.30 18.84
CA THR A 160 12.46 16.54 18.06
C THR A 160 13.23 16.38 16.75
N PHE A 161 12.61 16.71 15.63
CA PHE A 161 13.17 16.51 14.29
C PHE A 161 12.76 17.63 13.33
N ARG A 162 13.48 17.73 12.22
CA ARG A 162 13.26 18.70 11.14
C ARG A 162 12.79 18.03 9.85
N GLY A 163 11.97 18.74 9.08
CA GLY A 163 11.51 18.33 7.75
C GLY A 163 10.00 18.41 7.57
N GLU A 164 9.49 17.71 6.56
CA GLU A 164 8.05 17.62 6.28
C GLU A 164 7.40 16.66 7.29
N TRP A 165 6.93 17.22 8.41
CA TRP A 165 6.47 16.44 9.54
C TRP A 165 5.19 15.64 9.25
N GLN A 166 4.34 16.07 8.31
CA GLN A 166 3.07 15.37 8.03
C GLN A 166 3.32 14.00 7.40
N THR A 167 4.30 13.90 6.49
CA THR A 167 4.73 12.64 5.88
C THR A 167 5.41 11.76 6.92
N VAL A 168 6.31 12.31 7.75
CA VAL A 168 6.97 11.53 8.82
C VAL A 168 5.94 10.96 9.80
N TRP A 169 4.96 11.78 10.22
CA TRP A 169 3.87 11.37 11.09
C TRP A 169 2.98 10.32 10.44
N SER A 170 2.51 10.57 9.21
CA SER A 170 1.60 9.68 8.50
C SER A 170 2.26 8.32 8.26
N THR A 171 3.48 8.30 7.73
CA THR A 171 4.23 7.06 7.49
C THR A 171 4.48 6.28 8.79
N LEU A 172 4.77 6.97 9.91
CA LEU A 172 4.96 6.31 11.20
C LEU A 172 3.67 5.63 11.67
N VAL A 173 2.56 6.37 11.68
CA VAL A 173 1.26 5.88 12.13
C VAL A 173 0.75 4.75 11.24
N VAL A 174 0.83 4.89 9.91
CA VAL A 174 0.42 3.85 8.96
C VAL A 174 1.23 2.58 9.14
N ARG A 175 2.56 2.68 9.28
CA ARG A 175 3.38 1.46 9.45
C ARG A 175 3.17 0.81 10.81
N LEU A 176 2.99 1.59 11.89
CA LEU A 176 2.58 1.04 13.19
C LEU A 176 1.21 0.36 13.12
N TRP A 177 0.27 0.92 12.35
CA TRP A 177 -1.05 0.33 12.13
C TRP A 177 -0.96 -1.09 11.57
N TYR A 178 -0.03 -1.34 10.64
CA TYR A 178 0.16 -2.65 10.00
C TYR A 178 1.25 -3.52 10.66
N SER A 179 1.77 -3.13 11.83
CA SER A 179 2.84 -3.89 12.52
C SER A 179 2.37 -5.18 13.21
N TYR A 180 1.05 -5.42 13.29
CA TYR A 180 0.40 -6.54 13.99
C TYR A 180 0.74 -6.69 15.49
N GLU A 181 1.42 -5.72 16.10
CA GLU A 181 1.75 -5.74 17.54
C GLU A 181 0.58 -5.28 18.43
N PHE A 182 -0.40 -4.57 17.85
CA PHE A 182 -1.48 -3.91 18.57
C PHE A 182 -2.86 -4.31 18.06
N ASP A 183 -3.78 -4.59 18.98
CA ASP A 183 -5.13 -5.11 18.69
C ASP A 183 -6.16 -3.99 18.54
N HIS A 184 -6.02 -2.91 19.32
CA HIS A 184 -6.88 -1.73 19.21
C HIS A 184 -6.06 -0.49 18.90
N LYS A 185 -6.60 0.35 18.04
CA LYS A 185 -5.89 1.47 17.42
C LYS A 185 -6.88 2.62 17.26
N GLU A 186 -6.54 3.76 17.80
CA GLU A 186 -7.34 4.99 17.67
C GLU A 186 -6.42 6.12 17.18
N LEU A 187 -6.94 6.91 16.23
CA LEU A 187 -6.18 7.98 15.59
C LEU A 187 -6.86 9.33 15.81
N TRP A 188 -6.02 10.35 15.94
CA TRP A 188 -6.39 11.75 16.00
C TRP A 188 -5.39 12.58 15.21
N ARG A 189 -5.72 13.85 15.00
CA ARG A 189 -4.86 14.81 14.29
C ARG A 189 -3.48 14.93 14.94
N ASN A 190 -3.44 14.94 16.27
CA ASN A 190 -2.27 15.20 17.08
C ASN A 190 -1.81 13.98 17.90
N ALA A 191 -2.46 12.82 17.75
CA ALA A 191 -2.16 11.64 18.55
C ALA A 191 -2.51 10.33 17.84
N ALA A 192 -1.86 9.25 18.26
CA ALA A 192 -2.23 7.88 17.93
C ALA A 192 -2.11 7.03 19.20
N GLU A 193 -3.17 6.32 19.55
CA GLU A 193 -3.23 5.41 20.70
C GLU A 193 -3.33 3.97 20.18
N PHE A 194 -2.58 3.09 20.83
CA PHE A 194 -2.53 1.66 20.54
C PHE A 194 -2.75 0.89 21.83
N GLN A 195 -3.38 -0.27 21.72
CA GLN A 195 -3.59 -1.17 22.85
C GLN A 195 -3.00 -2.54 22.54
N SER A 196 -2.23 -3.07 23.48
CA SER A 196 -1.77 -4.47 23.42
C SER A 196 -2.95 -5.44 23.58
N SER A 197 -2.72 -6.71 23.25
CA SER A 197 -3.68 -7.80 23.49
C SER A 197 -4.06 -8.02 24.96
N ARG A 198 -3.29 -7.44 25.88
CA ARG A 198 -3.57 -7.46 27.33
C ARG A 198 -4.24 -6.18 27.82
N GLY A 199 -4.65 -5.29 26.93
CA GLY A 199 -5.36 -4.06 27.27
C GLY A 199 -4.47 -2.90 27.70
N GLN A 200 -3.15 -2.96 27.52
CA GLN A 200 -2.24 -1.89 27.94
C GLN A 200 -2.18 -0.79 26.88
N LEU A 201 -2.44 0.45 27.29
CA LEU A 201 -2.44 1.62 26.43
C LEU A 201 -1.02 2.17 26.24
N LEU A 202 -0.67 2.48 25.00
CA LEU A 202 0.54 3.20 24.61
C LEU A 202 0.22 4.14 23.47
N GLY A 203 0.94 5.25 23.37
CA GLY A 203 0.60 6.23 22.34
C GLY A 203 1.69 7.22 22.01
N LEU A 204 1.39 7.95 20.93
CA LEU A 204 2.21 8.99 20.36
C LEU A 204 1.40 10.28 20.38
N LYS A 205 2.04 11.38 20.74
CA LYS A 205 1.51 12.73 20.55
C LYS A 205 2.49 13.52 19.69
N ILE A 206 2.00 14.18 18.65
CA ILE A 206 2.79 15.11 17.87
C ILE A 206 2.46 16.54 18.28
N ASP A 207 3.50 17.32 18.56
CA ASP A 207 3.45 18.76 18.75
C ASP A 207 4.30 19.41 17.65
N ASN A 208 3.70 20.35 16.93
CA ASN A 208 4.31 21.11 15.86
C ASN A 208 4.21 22.60 16.19
N ARG A 209 5.15 23.11 16.98
CA ARG A 209 5.23 24.55 17.26
C ARG A 209 5.24 25.32 15.94
N GLN A 210 4.15 26.04 15.67
CA GLN A 210 3.96 26.73 14.40
C GLN A 210 5.14 27.70 14.16
N GLY A 211 5.83 27.54 13.03
CA GLY A 211 6.82 28.51 12.55
C GLY A 211 8.31 28.12 12.67
N GLU A 212 8.66 27.02 13.34
CA GLU A 212 10.08 26.68 13.59
C GLU A 212 10.67 25.60 12.65
N GLY A 213 9.85 24.97 11.80
CA GLY A 213 10.31 23.88 10.92
C GLY A 213 10.73 22.61 11.67
N GLU A 214 10.36 22.52 12.94
CA GLU A 214 10.61 21.40 13.86
C GLU A 214 9.29 20.82 14.37
N ALA A 215 9.25 19.51 14.54
CA ALA A 215 8.14 18.80 15.17
C ALA A 215 8.67 17.88 16.26
N THR A 216 7.87 17.67 17.30
CA THR A 216 8.19 16.81 18.44
C THR A 216 7.17 15.69 18.56
N ILE A 217 7.62 14.44 18.51
CA ILE A 217 6.82 13.26 18.81
C ILE A 217 7.13 12.82 20.24
N SER A 218 6.12 12.79 21.10
CA SER A 218 6.20 12.34 22.49
C SER A 218 5.53 10.98 22.64
N LEU A 219 6.23 10.04 23.27
CA LEU A 219 5.71 8.70 23.57
C LEU A 219 5.21 8.67 25.01
N PHE A 220 4.05 8.07 25.21
CA PHE A 220 3.45 7.85 26.52
C PHE A 220 2.95 6.41 26.67
N PHE A 221 2.91 5.95 27.92
CA PHE A 221 2.56 4.58 28.27
C PHE A 221 1.68 4.57 29.51
N ASP A 222 0.75 3.62 29.58
CA ASP A 222 0.10 3.25 30.84
C ASP A 222 1.19 2.82 31.85
N PRO A 223 1.14 3.24 33.13
CA PRO A 223 2.04 2.78 34.18
C PRO A 223 2.26 1.26 34.23
N LYS A 224 1.24 0.46 33.88
CA LYS A 224 1.30 -1.01 33.87
C LYS A 224 1.87 -1.61 32.58
N THR A 225 2.33 -0.78 31.64
CA THR A 225 2.94 -1.25 30.40
C THR A 225 4.26 -1.96 30.69
N PRO A 226 4.46 -3.21 30.22
CA PRO A 226 5.71 -3.94 30.40
C PRO A 226 6.87 -3.24 29.69
N ASP A 227 8.06 -3.28 30.28
CA ASP A 227 9.24 -2.61 29.71
C ASP A 227 9.63 -3.16 28.34
N GLU A 228 9.38 -4.44 28.07
CA GLU A 228 9.57 -5.05 26.75
C GLU A 228 8.77 -4.33 25.66
N LEU A 229 7.49 -4.05 25.95
CA LEU A 229 6.60 -3.38 25.02
C LEU A 229 7.00 -1.90 24.84
N LYS A 230 7.44 -1.23 25.92
CA LYS A 230 7.99 0.14 25.84
C LYS A 230 9.22 0.17 24.94
N VAL A 231 10.16 -0.74 25.16
CA VAL A 231 11.42 -0.84 24.41
C VAL A 231 11.17 -1.08 22.92
N ASN A 232 10.28 -2.02 22.58
CA ASN A 232 9.90 -2.27 21.18
C ASN A 232 9.29 -1.02 20.52
N PHE A 233 8.37 -0.34 21.21
CA PHE A 233 7.71 0.86 20.69
C PHE A 233 8.68 2.03 20.50
N ILE A 234 9.54 2.28 21.50
CA ILE A 234 10.59 3.32 21.44
C ILE A 234 11.57 3.04 20.32
N GLY A 235 12.06 1.80 20.23
CA GLY A 235 13.02 1.39 19.22
C GLY A 235 12.45 1.49 17.80
N TYR A 236 11.19 1.11 17.61
CA TYR A 236 10.48 1.26 16.33
C TYR A 236 10.41 2.73 15.90
N VAL A 237 9.93 3.62 16.78
CA VAL A 237 9.84 5.07 16.48
C VAL A 237 11.22 5.65 16.21
N HIS A 238 12.23 5.28 17.00
CA HIS A 238 13.59 5.75 16.80
C HIS A 238 14.14 5.38 15.41
N ARG A 239 14.00 4.10 15.01
CA ARG A 239 14.45 3.61 13.71
C ARG A 239 13.71 4.28 12.56
N HIS A 240 12.38 4.47 12.69
CA HIS A 240 11.57 5.17 11.71
C HIS A 240 12.04 6.62 11.53
N LEU A 241 12.22 7.36 12.63
CA LEU A 241 12.68 8.75 12.57
C LEU A 241 14.09 8.86 12.00
N ALA A 242 14.99 7.93 12.33
CA ALA A 242 16.34 7.90 11.75
C ALA A 242 16.33 7.69 10.22
N LYS A 243 15.31 7.03 9.68
CA LYS A 243 15.14 6.77 8.24
C LYS A 243 14.45 7.90 7.49
N TYR A 244 13.40 8.50 8.08
CA TYR A 244 12.50 9.42 7.38
C TYR A 244 12.64 10.88 7.78
N ALA A 245 13.31 11.20 8.89
CA ALA A 245 13.46 12.55 9.39
C ALA A 245 14.94 13.00 9.44
N SER A 246 15.15 14.30 9.59
CA SER A 246 16.49 14.89 9.69
C SER A 246 16.68 15.60 11.03
N GLY A 247 17.92 15.67 11.52
CA GLY A 247 18.23 16.37 12.77
C GLY A 247 17.52 15.82 14.00
N VAL A 248 17.29 14.50 14.04
CA VAL A 248 16.56 13.84 15.13
C VAL A 248 17.35 13.96 16.43
N THR A 249 16.72 14.54 17.45
CA THR A 249 17.21 14.61 18.82
C THR A 249 16.25 13.87 19.73
N ARG A 250 16.79 13.16 20.74
CA ARG A 250 16.02 12.31 21.66
C ARG A 250 16.18 12.80 23.09
N ASP A 251 15.06 13.05 23.75
CA ASP A 251 14.99 13.40 25.17
C ASP A 251 14.30 12.32 25.97
N ARG A 252 15.07 11.65 26.81
CA ARG A 252 14.58 10.64 27.75
C ARG A 252 14.28 11.29 29.10
N ARG A 253 13.12 10.97 29.69
CA ARG A 253 12.72 11.41 31.03
C ARG A 253 13.02 10.32 32.05
N TYR A 254 13.98 10.56 32.93
CA TYR A 254 14.41 9.59 33.94
C TYR A 254 13.61 9.74 35.22
N VAL A 255 13.47 8.64 35.96
CA VAL A 255 12.85 8.61 37.29
C VAL A 255 13.90 8.11 38.28
N CYS A 256 13.95 8.72 39.47
CA CYS A 256 14.89 8.30 40.49
C CYS A 256 14.56 6.89 40.99
N PRO A 257 15.51 5.94 41.00
CA PRO A 257 15.25 4.57 41.43
C PRO A 257 15.03 4.44 42.95
N ALA A 258 15.40 5.44 43.75
CA ALA A 258 15.30 5.39 45.21
C ALA A 258 14.01 6.02 45.76
N CYS A 259 13.57 7.14 45.18
CA CYS A 259 12.41 7.90 45.67
C CYS A 259 11.30 8.12 44.62
N GLU A 260 11.45 7.53 43.43
CA GLU A 260 10.48 7.59 42.32
C GLU A 260 10.19 9.01 41.79
N THR A 261 10.96 10.02 42.21
CA THR A 261 10.80 11.39 41.72
C THR A 261 11.26 11.50 40.25
N PRO A 262 10.43 12.05 39.34
CA PRO A 262 10.83 12.34 37.97
C PRO A 262 11.89 13.44 37.87
N VAL A 263 12.86 13.25 36.97
CA VAL A 263 13.87 14.27 36.65
C VAL A 263 13.26 15.30 35.68
N THR A 264 12.92 16.48 36.19
CA THR A 264 12.22 17.52 35.41
C THR A 264 13.15 18.38 34.53
N ASN A 265 14.42 18.54 34.90
CA ASN A 265 15.36 19.43 34.19
C ASN A 265 16.06 18.72 33.01
N LEU A 266 15.36 18.59 31.88
CA LEU A 266 15.88 17.98 30.65
C LEU A 266 17.14 18.67 30.11
N GLY A 267 17.23 20.00 30.23
CA GLY A 267 18.42 20.75 29.84
C GLY A 267 19.66 20.38 30.66
N ALA A 268 19.50 20.05 31.94
CA ALA A 268 20.59 19.56 32.78
C ALA A 268 21.00 18.13 32.38
N VAL A 269 20.05 17.27 32.02
CA VAL A 269 20.33 15.93 31.49
C VAL A 269 21.20 16.03 30.23
N ARG A 270 20.78 16.80 29.23
CA ARG A 270 21.53 17.02 27.97
C ARG A 270 22.96 17.50 28.24
N ARG A 271 23.13 18.58 29.00
CA ARG A 271 24.45 19.14 29.33
C ARG A 271 25.36 18.16 30.07
N ARG A 272 24.79 17.26 30.88
CA ARG A 272 25.58 16.24 31.58
C ARG A 272 26.02 15.13 30.65
N MET A 273 25.15 14.68 29.75
CA MET A 273 25.50 13.71 28.70
C MET A 273 26.57 14.27 27.74
N GLU A 274 26.43 15.52 27.29
CA GLU A 274 27.43 16.21 26.44
C GLU A 274 28.81 16.30 27.12
N LYS A 275 28.83 16.38 28.47
CA LYS A 275 30.05 16.36 29.28
C LYS A 275 30.54 14.95 29.62
N GLY A 276 29.97 13.90 29.02
CA GLY A 276 30.35 12.50 29.26
C GLY A 276 30.04 11.99 30.67
N LYS A 277 29.09 12.60 31.38
CA LYS A 277 28.64 12.09 32.69
C LYS A 277 27.64 10.96 32.49
N GLU A 278 27.70 9.96 33.37
CA GLU A 278 26.86 8.74 33.29
C GLU A 278 25.57 8.82 34.13
N PHE A 279 25.38 9.89 34.88
CA PHE A 279 24.25 10.04 35.80
C PHE A 279 23.88 11.52 36.02
N ILE A 280 22.66 11.76 36.51
CA ILE A 280 22.22 13.02 37.11
C ILE A 280 21.84 12.79 38.59
N THR A 281 21.96 13.82 39.43
CA THR A 281 21.58 13.75 40.84
C THR A 281 20.08 14.04 40.97
N CYS A 282 19.37 13.23 41.75
CA CYS A 282 17.95 13.46 42.05
C CYS A 282 17.78 14.80 42.80
N GLN A 283 16.77 15.58 42.44
CA GLN A 283 16.51 16.89 43.07
C GLN A 283 15.92 16.78 44.49
N GLU A 284 15.44 15.61 44.90
CA GLU A 284 14.74 15.40 46.18
C GLU A 284 15.57 14.62 47.21
N CYS A 285 16.21 13.53 46.79
CA CYS A 285 16.93 12.63 47.71
C CYS A 285 18.46 12.57 47.49
N ASP A 286 19.01 13.40 46.60
CA ASP A 286 20.43 13.44 46.22
C ASP A 286 21.02 12.13 45.66
N GLU A 287 20.22 11.09 45.44
CA GLU A 287 20.66 9.82 44.89
C GLU A 287 21.07 9.93 43.42
N ARG A 288 21.96 9.04 42.97
CA ARG A 288 22.41 8.99 41.57
C ARG A 288 21.37 8.32 40.69
N VAL A 289 20.89 9.05 39.69
CA VAL A 289 20.01 8.54 38.63
C VAL A 289 20.85 8.23 37.39
N PRO A 290 21.10 6.94 37.07
CA PRO A 290 21.93 6.56 35.93
C PRO A 290 21.24 6.89 34.61
N PHE A 291 22.02 7.25 33.59
CA PHE A 291 21.53 7.45 32.22
C PHE A 291 21.43 6.15 31.43
N LEU A 292 22.27 5.16 31.76
CA LEU A 292 22.16 3.81 31.22
C LEU A 292 21.30 2.99 32.20
N ASP A 293 20.00 2.97 31.98
CA ASP A 293 19.06 2.12 32.71
C ASP A 293 18.82 0.80 31.94
N PHE A 294 18.06 -0.12 32.56
CA PHE A 294 17.72 -1.40 31.94
C PHE A 294 17.05 -1.25 30.56
N ILE A 295 16.29 -0.17 30.36
CA ILE A 295 15.58 0.10 29.10
C ILE A 295 16.57 0.54 28.02
N GLU A 296 17.55 1.40 28.34
CA GLU A 296 18.62 1.80 27.41
C GLU A 296 19.55 0.63 27.05
N GLU A 297 19.78 -0.32 27.97
CA GLU A 297 20.52 -1.55 27.69
C GLU A 297 19.72 -2.48 26.76
N TRP A 298 18.44 -2.70 27.05
CA TRP A 298 17.57 -3.55 26.23
C TRP A 298 17.32 -3.00 24.83
N LEU A 299 17.23 -1.69 24.67
CA LEU A 299 17.13 -1.04 23.35
C LEU A 299 18.31 -1.39 22.43
N LYS A 300 19.46 -1.78 22.98
CA LYS A 300 20.66 -2.20 22.23
C LYS A 300 20.73 -3.71 21.99
N SER A 301 19.75 -4.48 22.48
CA SER A 301 19.76 -5.94 22.36
C SER A 301 19.34 -6.41 20.96
N ASP A 302 19.92 -7.53 20.52
CA ASP A 302 19.56 -8.18 19.26
C ASP A 302 18.09 -8.62 19.23
N SER A 303 17.53 -9.02 20.38
CA SER A 303 16.13 -9.43 20.49
C SER A 303 15.14 -8.33 20.11
N VAL A 304 15.41 -7.10 20.55
CA VAL A 304 14.60 -5.93 20.22
C VAL A 304 14.80 -5.53 18.76
N ALA A 305 16.04 -5.58 18.28
CA ALA A 305 16.34 -5.29 16.88
C ALA A 305 15.61 -6.23 15.91
N GLN A 306 15.54 -7.53 16.25
CA GLN A 306 14.80 -8.55 15.52
C GLN A 306 13.29 -8.32 15.57
N LYS A 307 12.74 -8.02 16.74
CA LYS A 307 11.31 -7.74 16.89
C LYS A 307 10.86 -6.52 16.08
N ILE A 308 11.65 -5.45 16.06
CA ILE A 308 11.37 -4.27 15.24
C ILE A 308 11.42 -4.62 13.75
N LEU A 309 12.37 -5.46 13.32
CA LEU A 309 12.44 -5.91 11.93
C LEU A 309 11.18 -6.69 11.53
N GLU A 310 10.69 -7.60 12.38
CA GLU A 310 9.44 -8.33 12.14
C GLU A 310 8.23 -7.39 12.01
N MET A 311 8.15 -6.36 12.85
CA MET A 311 7.11 -5.33 12.75
C MET A 311 7.20 -4.55 11.43
N GLU A 312 8.40 -4.19 10.99
CA GLU A 312 8.63 -3.50 9.71
C GLU A 312 8.29 -4.38 8.50
N GLU A 313 8.64 -5.66 8.55
CA GLU A 313 8.33 -6.65 7.52
C GLU A 313 6.82 -6.90 7.41
N ALA A 314 6.14 -7.04 8.55
CA ALA A 314 4.68 -7.14 8.63
C ALA A 314 3.99 -5.96 7.94
N ALA A 315 4.38 -4.73 8.30
CA ALA A 315 3.81 -3.52 7.73
C ALA A 315 4.07 -3.40 6.22
N THR A 316 5.30 -3.73 5.79
CA THR A 316 5.68 -3.72 4.37
C THR A 316 4.85 -4.72 3.58
N LYS A 317 4.74 -5.95 4.08
CA LYS A 317 3.99 -7.03 3.42
C LYS A 317 2.51 -6.67 3.23
N GLU A 318 1.88 -6.05 4.23
CA GLU A 318 0.47 -5.67 4.13
C GLU A 318 0.27 -4.55 3.11
N LEU A 319 1.06 -3.47 3.19
CA LEU A 319 1.02 -2.37 2.23
C LEU A 319 1.31 -2.83 0.80
N ASP A 320 2.31 -3.70 0.62
CA ASP A 320 2.65 -4.29 -0.68
C ASP A 320 1.50 -5.13 -1.21
N THR A 321 0.88 -5.97 -0.38
CA THR A 321 -0.27 -6.80 -0.79
C THR A 321 -1.41 -5.92 -1.32
N GLN A 322 -1.71 -4.84 -0.61
CA GLN A 322 -2.76 -3.89 -0.98
C GLN A 322 -2.42 -3.08 -2.23
N SER A 323 -1.16 -2.68 -2.40
CA SER A 323 -0.68 -2.01 -3.60
C SER A 323 -0.71 -2.93 -4.84
N LEU A 324 -0.26 -4.17 -4.66
CA LEU A 324 -0.25 -5.21 -5.69
C LEU A 324 -1.67 -5.59 -6.16
N GLU A 325 -2.67 -5.46 -5.30
CA GLU A 325 -4.08 -5.59 -5.67
C GLU A 325 -4.49 -4.50 -6.68
N GLN A 326 -4.17 -3.23 -6.41
CA GLN A 326 -4.45 -2.12 -7.34
C GLN A 326 -3.76 -2.31 -8.69
N ILE A 327 -2.53 -2.82 -8.68
CA ILE A 327 -1.77 -3.16 -9.89
C ILE A 327 -2.50 -4.22 -10.71
N LEU A 328 -2.93 -5.32 -10.10
CA LEU A 328 -3.58 -6.42 -10.81
C LEU A 328 -4.97 -6.02 -11.33
N ILE A 329 -5.74 -5.24 -10.56
CA ILE A 329 -7.02 -4.68 -11.02
C ILE A 329 -6.80 -3.74 -12.21
N GLY A 330 -5.81 -2.83 -12.13
CA GLY A 330 -5.45 -1.93 -13.23
C GLY A 330 -4.99 -2.66 -14.49
N HIS A 331 -4.28 -3.78 -14.33
CA HIS A 331 -3.90 -4.66 -15.44
C HIS A 331 -5.13 -5.35 -16.07
N MET A 332 -6.05 -5.89 -15.27
CA MET A 332 -7.30 -6.47 -15.77
C MET A 332 -8.12 -5.46 -16.57
N MET A 333 -8.25 -4.22 -16.08
CA MET A 333 -8.92 -3.13 -16.80
C MET A 333 -8.24 -2.84 -18.14
N THR A 334 -6.91 -2.83 -18.15
CA THR A 334 -6.11 -2.62 -19.35
C THR A 334 -6.35 -3.71 -20.39
N VAL A 335 -6.09 -4.97 -20.03
CA VAL A 335 -6.15 -6.09 -20.99
C VAL A 335 -7.57 -6.30 -21.50
N CYS A 336 -8.58 -6.18 -20.62
CA CYS A 336 -9.97 -6.26 -21.06
C CYS A 336 -10.36 -5.09 -21.95
N GLY A 337 -9.91 -3.87 -21.64
CA GLY A 337 -10.14 -2.69 -22.46
C GLY A 337 -9.53 -2.82 -23.87
N GLU A 338 -8.31 -3.33 -23.97
CA GLU A 338 -7.64 -3.63 -25.25
C GLU A 338 -8.37 -4.70 -26.05
N ALA A 339 -8.88 -5.74 -25.36
CA ALA A 339 -9.75 -6.74 -25.97
C ALA A 339 -11.15 -6.19 -26.33
N ASN A 340 -11.45 -4.92 -26.07
CA ASN A 340 -12.78 -4.30 -26.19
C ASN A 340 -13.86 -5.05 -25.40
N GLN A 341 -13.49 -5.59 -24.25
CA GLN A 341 -14.37 -6.24 -23.28
C GLN A 341 -14.54 -5.34 -22.04
N ILE A 342 -15.40 -5.73 -21.10
CA ILE A 342 -15.69 -4.93 -19.92
C ILE A 342 -15.26 -5.71 -18.69
N PHE A 343 -14.34 -5.14 -17.90
CA PHE A 343 -13.99 -5.66 -16.60
C PHE A 343 -14.55 -4.75 -15.51
N ARG A 344 -15.15 -5.34 -14.48
CA ARG A 344 -15.65 -4.62 -13.30
C ARG A 344 -15.12 -5.30 -12.04
N PRO A 345 -14.40 -4.59 -11.17
CA PRO A 345 -14.12 -5.07 -9.83
C PRO A 345 -15.44 -5.28 -9.09
N VAL A 346 -15.53 -6.33 -8.28
CA VAL A 346 -16.68 -6.56 -7.41
C VAL A 346 -16.20 -6.68 -5.98
N THR A 347 -16.85 -5.96 -5.08
CA THR A 347 -16.63 -6.04 -3.64
C THR A 347 -17.51 -7.14 -3.04
N MET A 348 -17.29 -8.39 -3.45
CA MET A 348 -17.89 -9.56 -2.78
C MET A 348 -16.98 -9.99 -1.64
N PHE A 349 -16.98 -9.22 -0.56
CA PHE A 349 -16.25 -9.55 0.66
C PHE A 349 -16.53 -11.00 1.07
N ASP A 350 -15.47 -11.72 1.46
CA ASP A 350 -15.47 -13.08 2.05
C ASP A 350 -15.59 -14.32 1.15
N TYR A 351 -15.98 -14.19 -0.13
CA TYR A 351 -16.27 -15.37 -0.98
C TYR A 351 -15.28 -15.66 -2.10
N GLY A 352 -14.29 -14.79 -2.34
CA GLY A 352 -13.21 -15.08 -3.28
C GLY A 352 -13.58 -14.90 -4.76
N ILE A 353 -14.31 -13.82 -5.06
CA ILE A 353 -14.43 -13.25 -6.41
C ILE A 353 -14.10 -11.77 -6.28
N ASP A 354 -13.14 -11.30 -7.05
CA ASP A 354 -12.66 -9.91 -6.98
C ASP A 354 -13.10 -9.10 -8.21
N GLY A 355 -13.58 -9.76 -9.27
CA GLY A 355 -14.13 -9.07 -10.43
C GLY A 355 -14.94 -9.96 -11.37
N GLU A 356 -15.58 -9.29 -12.32
CA GLU A 356 -16.27 -9.91 -13.45
C GLU A 356 -15.74 -9.37 -14.78
N VAL A 357 -15.61 -10.26 -15.76
CA VAL A 357 -15.34 -9.88 -17.16
C VAL A 357 -16.59 -10.18 -17.97
N GLU A 358 -17.27 -9.13 -18.41
CA GLU A 358 -18.41 -9.20 -19.32
C GLU A 358 -17.94 -9.02 -20.76
N PHE A 359 -18.37 -9.95 -21.61
CA PHE A 359 -18.02 -9.95 -23.02
C PHE A 359 -18.99 -9.12 -23.83
N LYS A 360 -18.48 -8.27 -24.71
CA LYS A 360 -19.25 -7.54 -25.70
C LYS A 360 -19.57 -8.42 -26.91
N ASP A 361 -20.74 -8.24 -27.47
CA ASP A 361 -21.18 -8.87 -28.72
C ASP A 361 -20.41 -8.32 -29.94
N HIS A 362 -20.80 -8.74 -31.15
CA HIS A 362 -20.15 -8.30 -32.40
C HIS A 362 -20.43 -6.84 -32.75
N HIS A 363 -21.42 -6.23 -32.13
CA HIS A 363 -21.76 -4.82 -32.28
C HIS A 363 -21.09 -3.95 -31.21
N GLY A 364 -20.23 -4.55 -30.36
CA GLY A 364 -19.58 -3.85 -29.27
C GLY A 364 -20.52 -3.49 -28.12
N LYS A 365 -21.68 -4.16 -28.00
CA LYS A 365 -22.62 -3.97 -26.90
C LYS A 365 -22.40 -5.03 -25.83
N ALA A 366 -22.64 -4.67 -24.57
CA ALA A 366 -22.62 -5.58 -23.44
C ALA A 366 -23.58 -6.76 -23.68
N SER A 367 -23.08 -8.00 -23.66
CA SER A 367 -23.89 -9.18 -24.03
C SER A 367 -24.61 -9.83 -22.84
N GLY A 368 -24.31 -9.42 -21.61
CA GLY A 368 -24.74 -10.12 -20.39
C GLY A 368 -23.99 -11.44 -20.12
N LYS A 369 -23.22 -11.98 -21.08
CA LYS A 369 -22.38 -13.16 -20.85
C LYS A 369 -21.06 -12.76 -20.21
N LYS A 370 -20.70 -13.43 -19.12
CA LYS A 370 -19.55 -13.07 -18.29
C LYS A 370 -18.83 -14.27 -17.69
N ILE A 371 -17.64 -14.02 -17.18
CA ILE A 371 -16.91 -14.88 -16.24
C ILE A 371 -16.64 -14.11 -14.95
N TYR A 372 -16.36 -14.85 -13.88
CA TYR A 372 -15.81 -14.28 -12.66
C TYR A 372 -14.30 -14.50 -12.59
N VAL A 373 -13.61 -13.60 -11.91
CA VAL A 373 -12.17 -13.71 -11.66
C VAL A 373 -11.87 -13.59 -10.16
N GLN A 374 -10.97 -14.44 -9.68
CA GLN A 374 -10.26 -14.26 -8.43
C GLN A 374 -8.84 -13.80 -8.79
N LEU A 375 -8.43 -12.69 -8.23
CA LEU A 375 -7.13 -12.07 -8.37
C LEU A 375 -6.24 -12.45 -7.18
N LYS A 376 -4.98 -12.80 -7.47
CA LYS A 376 -3.93 -13.05 -6.49
C LYS A 376 -2.63 -12.43 -6.98
N SER A 377 -1.97 -11.66 -6.13
CA SER A 377 -0.70 -11.01 -6.46
C SER A 377 0.38 -11.37 -5.46
N GLY A 378 1.51 -11.87 -5.95
CA GLY A 378 2.69 -12.20 -5.15
C GLY A 378 3.13 -13.65 -5.29
N ASN A 379 4.43 -13.87 -5.18
CA ASN A 379 5.05 -15.18 -5.44
C ASN A 379 4.63 -16.26 -4.43
N SER A 380 4.26 -15.86 -3.21
CA SER A 380 3.84 -16.78 -2.15
C SER A 380 2.58 -17.61 -2.44
N TYR A 381 1.80 -17.27 -3.48
CA TYR A 381 0.57 -17.99 -3.84
C TYR A 381 0.81 -19.29 -4.60
N LEU A 382 1.98 -19.44 -5.24
CA LEU A 382 2.34 -20.66 -5.95
C LEU A 382 3.60 -21.25 -5.34
N ARG A 383 3.56 -22.55 -5.05
CA ARG A 383 4.76 -23.31 -4.70
C ARG A 383 5.07 -24.36 -5.75
N THR A 384 6.35 -24.55 -6.02
CA THR A 384 6.81 -25.61 -6.93
C THR A 384 6.96 -26.92 -6.15
N ARG A 385 6.26 -27.97 -6.60
CA ARG A 385 6.41 -29.33 -6.06
C ARG A 385 7.68 -30.00 -6.60
N LYS A 386 8.08 -31.10 -5.95
CA LYS A 386 9.22 -31.94 -6.39
C LYS A 386 9.10 -32.48 -7.82
N ASP A 387 7.89 -32.57 -8.36
CA ASP A 387 7.60 -32.99 -9.73
C ASP A 387 7.66 -31.82 -10.74
N GLY A 388 8.10 -30.64 -10.31
CA GLY A 388 8.21 -29.43 -11.13
C GLY A 388 6.90 -28.70 -11.38
N ARG A 389 5.77 -29.17 -10.82
CA ARG A 389 4.47 -28.54 -11.01
C ARG A 389 4.23 -27.43 -9.99
N GLU A 390 3.69 -26.31 -10.46
CA GLU A 390 3.23 -25.22 -9.60
C GLU A 390 1.87 -25.56 -9.00
N VAL A 391 1.72 -25.29 -7.70
CA VAL A 391 0.52 -25.59 -6.93
C VAL A 391 0.06 -24.36 -6.18
N PHE A 392 -1.23 -24.08 -6.31
CA PHE A 392 -1.97 -23.14 -5.48
C PHE A 392 -2.67 -23.89 -4.36
N ASP A 393 -2.32 -23.60 -3.10
CA ASP A 393 -2.96 -24.19 -1.93
C ASP A 393 -4.13 -23.30 -1.46
N VAL A 394 -5.35 -23.85 -1.53
CA VAL A 394 -6.54 -23.15 -1.05
C VAL A 394 -6.58 -23.18 0.48
N LYS A 395 -6.58 -22.00 1.12
CA LYS A 395 -6.58 -21.88 2.59
C LYS A 395 -7.88 -22.37 3.24
N LYS A 396 -9.03 -22.20 2.59
CA LYS A 396 -10.36 -22.54 3.11
C LYS A 396 -11.14 -23.38 2.08
N ASP A 397 -11.59 -24.57 2.46
CA ASP A 397 -12.31 -25.50 1.57
C ASP A 397 -13.55 -24.87 0.94
N ARG A 398 -14.25 -24.01 1.69
CA ARG A 398 -15.43 -23.27 1.22
C ARG A 398 -15.22 -22.54 -0.12
N HIS A 399 -13.99 -22.11 -0.43
CA HIS A 399 -13.72 -21.41 -1.69
C HIS A 399 -13.81 -22.34 -2.91
N LEU A 400 -13.44 -23.62 -2.76
CA LEU A 400 -13.52 -24.61 -3.84
C LEU A 400 -14.97 -24.84 -4.23
N ASP A 401 -15.82 -25.12 -3.25
CA ASP A 401 -17.25 -25.32 -3.45
C ASP A 401 -17.90 -24.06 -4.01
N TYR A 402 -17.53 -22.90 -3.46
CA TYR A 402 -18.03 -21.62 -3.92
C TYR A 402 -17.72 -21.37 -5.40
N TRP A 403 -16.47 -21.56 -5.84
CA TRP A 403 -16.07 -21.39 -7.25
C TRP A 403 -16.75 -22.36 -8.21
N VAL A 404 -17.06 -23.58 -7.77
CA VAL A 404 -17.76 -24.58 -8.59
C VAL A 404 -19.26 -24.29 -8.68
N SER A 405 -19.84 -23.76 -7.61
CA SER A 405 -21.27 -23.44 -7.50
C SER A 405 -21.70 -22.18 -8.26
N GLN A 406 -20.76 -21.35 -8.69
CA GLN A 406 -21.07 -20.13 -9.43
C GLN A 406 -21.83 -20.41 -10.74
N PRO A 407 -22.75 -19.51 -11.14
CA PRO A 407 -23.53 -19.67 -12.37
C PRO A 407 -22.69 -19.50 -13.64
N VAL A 408 -21.48 -18.97 -13.52
CA VAL A 408 -20.51 -18.79 -14.60
C VAL A 408 -19.16 -19.36 -14.20
N ASP A 409 -18.30 -19.59 -15.19
CA ASP A 409 -16.93 -20.05 -14.92
C ASP A 409 -16.15 -18.98 -14.14
N VAL A 410 -15.40 -19.44 -13.14
CA VAL A 410 -14.44 -18.66 -12.36
C VAL A 410 -13.04 -18.91 -12.90
N TYR A 411 -12.29 -17.84 -13.06
CA TYR A 411 -10.88 -17.87 -13.43
C TYR A 411 -10.01 -17.44 -12.24
N LEU A 412 -8.96 -18.20 -11.98
CA LEU A 412 -7.93 -17.81 -11.02
C LEU A 412 -6.83 -17.09 -11.79
N VAL A 413 -6.59 -15.81 -11.46
CA VAL A 413 -5.57 -14.94 -12.05
C VAL A 413 -4.48 -14.72 -11.02
N ILE A 414 -3.23 -15.00 -11.39
CA ILE A 414 -2.07 -14.88 -10.50
C ILE A 414 -1.03 -13.99 -11.17
N ARG A 415 -0.64 -12.90 -10.49
CA ARG A 415 0.55 -12.10 -10.80
C ARG A 415 1.74 -12.58 -9.96
N GLN A 416 2.84 -12.91 -10.62
CA GLN A 416 4.14 -13.18 -10.01
C GLN A 416 5.15 -12.11 -10.44
N THR A 417 6.15 -11.83 -9.60
CA THR A 417 7.30 -10.98 -9.93
C THR A 417 8.54 -11.85 -10.11
N ASP A 418 9.48 -11.44 -10.94
CA ASP A 418 10.71 -12.20 -11.21
C ASP A 418 11.75 -12.14 -10.07
N GLU A 419 11.39 -11.57 -8.92
CA GLU A 419 12.27 -11.21 -7.80
C GLU A 419 13.05 -12.40 -7.20
N GLU A 420 12.63 -13.65 -7.42
CA GLU A 420 13.36 -14.82 -6.91
C GLU A 420 14.66 -15.14 -7.67
N MET A 421 14.97 -14.50 -8.81
CA MET A 421 16.16 -14.88 -9.62
C MET A 421 17.37 -13.95 -9.64
N ALA A 422 17.35 -12.74 -9.08
CA ALA A 422 18.58 -11.96 -8.89
C ALA A 422 18.39 -10.77 -7.96
N GLY A 423 19.33 -10.54 -7.04
CA GLY A 423 19.43 -9.35 -6.20
C GLY A 423 19.75 -8.04 -6.96
N ILE A 424 19.09 -7.80 -8.09
CA ILE A 424 19.20 -6.59 -8.91
C ILE A 424 17.82 -5.92 -8.92
N LYS A 425 17.69 -4.83 -8.16
CA LYS A 425 16.46 -4.03 -7.95
C LYS A 425 15.97 -3.24 -9.19
N ASP A 426 16.51 -3.50 -10.38
CA ASP A 426 16.34 -2.64 -11.56
C ASP A 426 15.80 -3.35 -12.81
N ARG A 427 15.29 -4.59 -12.67
CA ARG A 427 14.50 -5.22 -13.74
C ARG A 427 13.03 -4.88 -13.58
N ASP A 428 12.48 -4.42 -14.70
CA ASP A 428 11.08 -4.13 -14.98
C ASP A 428 10.11 -4.94 -14.10
N ASP A 429 9.47 -4.27 -13.13
CA ASP A 429 8.47 -4.83 -12.19
C ASP A 429 7.13 -5.15 -12.93
N ARG A 430 7.21 -5.55 -14.20
CA ARG A 430 6.04 -5.92 -15.02
C ARG A 430 5.36 -7.15 -14.44
N GLY A 431 6.14 -8.08 -13.88
CA GLY A 431 5.67 -9.37 -13.40
C GLY A 431 5.06 -10.21 -14.52
N THR A 432 4.92 -11.51 -14.28
CA THR A 432 4.19 -12.41 -15.18
C THR A 432 2.78 -12.61 -14.64
N ILE A 433 1.76 -12.39 -15.49
CA ILE A 433 0.36 -12.60 -15.10
C ILE A 433 -0.20 -13.77 -15.89
N ARG A 434 -0.65 -14.80 -15.15
CA ARG A 434 -1.24 -16.01 -15.72
C ARG A 434 -2.62 -16.25 -15.16
N TRP A 435 -3.47 -16.90 -15.94
CA TRP A 435 -4.81 -17.26 -15.52
C TRP A 435 -5.21 -18.67 -15.95
N MET A 436 -6.11 -19.29 -15.20
CA MET A 436 -6.71 -20.57 -15.58
C MET A 436 -8.19 -20.61 -15.20
N ASN A 437 -8.97 -21.38 -15.96
CA ASN A 437 -10.37 -21.66 -15.63
C ASN A 437 -10.41 -22.68 -14.47
N VAL A 438 -10.56 -22.17 -13.25
CA VAL A 438 -10.53 -23.00 -12.04
C VAL A 438 -11.82 -23.82 -11.89
N THR A 439 -12.97 -23.30 -12.32
CA THR A 439 -14.24 -24.03 -12.27
C THR A 439 -14.19 -25.32 -13.10
N ARG A 440 -13.71 -25.26 -14.35
CA ARG A 440 -13.59 -26.46 -15.20
C ARG A 440 -12.54 -27.43 -14.67
N TYR A 441 -11.40 -26.92 -14.18
CA TYR A 441 -10.37 -27.74 -13.56
C TYR A 441 -10.93 -28.55 -12.37
N LEU A 442 -11.64 -27.88 -11.44
CA LEU A 442 -12.24 -28.52 -10.27
C LEU A 442 -13.36 -29.51 -10.64
N LYS A 443 -14.12 -29.23 -11.71
CA LYS A 443 -15.13 -30.16 -12.23
C LYS A 443 -14.50 -31.41 -12.88
N ALA A 444 -13.34 -31.28 -13.53
CA ALA A 444 -12.68 -32.38 -14.25
C ALA A 444 -11.74 -33.24 -13.38
N ARG A 445 -11.17 -32.71 -12.29
CA ARG A 445 -10.23 -33.47 -11.44
C ARG A 445 -10.88 -34.69 -10.80
N GLU A 446 -10.13 -35.79 -10.68
CA GLU A 446 -10.60 -37.01 -10.01
C GLU A 446 -10.71 -36.82 -8.49
N ASP A 447 -9.70 -36.19 -7.89
CA ASP A 447 -9.67 -35.90 -6.46
C ASP A 447 -10.50 -34.65 -6.12
N LYS A 448 -11.71 -34.87 -5.61
CA LYS A 448 -12.64 -33.80 -5.25
C LYS A 448 -12.33 -33.13 -3.91
N GLU A 449 -11.59 -33.78 -3.02
CA GLU A 449 -11.36 -33.32 -1.65
C GLU A 449 -10.06 -32.52 -1.50
N SER A 450 -9.10 -32.68 -2.42
CA SER A 450 -7.83 -31.97 -2.31
C SER A 450 -7.97 -30.44 -2.37
N ARG A 451 -7.24 -29.78 -1.46
CA ARG A 451 -7.05 -28.32 -1.42
C ARG A 451 -6.03 -27.79 -2.41
N GLN A 452 -5.36 -28.68 -3.14
CA GLN A 452 -4.30 -28.34 -4.06
C GLN A 452 -4.86 -28.20 -5.47
N ILE A 453 -4.62 -27.04 -6.07
CA ILE A 453 -4.88 -26.80 -7.49
C ILE A 453 -3.53 -26.80 -8.19
N ILE A 454 -3.36 -27.72 -9.14
CA ILE A 454 -2.21 -27.68 -10.04
C ILE A 454 -2.43 -26.52 -11.00
N PHE A 455 -1.61 -25.48 -10.87
CA PHE A 455 -1.79 -24.24 -11.60
C PHE A 455 -1.09 -24.31 -12.96
N HIS A 456 -1.86 -24.60 -14.01
CA HIS A 456 -1.41 -24.56 -15.40
C HIS A 456 -2.02 -23.35 -16.10
N GLY A 457 -1.69 -22.15 -15.62
CA GLY A 457 -2.19 -20.91 -16.20
C GLY A 457 -1.51 -20.57 -17.52
N GLU A 458 -2.30 -20.11 -18.49
CA GLU A 458 -1.77 -19.44 -19.69
C GLU A 458 -1.54 -17.95 -19.39
N GLU A 459 -0.67 -17.29 -20.14
CA GLU A 459 -0.44 -15.85 -20.01
C GLU A 459 -1.74 -15.07 -20.23
N LEU A 460 -2.00 -14.10 -19.36
CA LEU A 460 -3.15 -13.20 -19.50
C LEU A 460 -2.78 -12.05 -20.43
N ASN A 461 -3.28 -12.12 -21.66
CA ASN A 461 -3.15 -11.06 -22.65
C ASN A 461 -4.46 -10.90 -23.45
N THR A 462 -4.49 -9.91 -24.33
CA THR A 462 -5.65 -9.59 -25.17
C THR A 462 -6.14 -10.79 -25.99
N ALA A 463 -5.22 -11.59 -26.55
CA ALA A 463 -5.58 -12.79 -27.31
C ALA A 463 -6.23 -13.87 -26.43
N ALA A 464 -5.74 -14.07 -25.20
CA ALA A 464 -6.33 -15.01 -24.25
C ALA A 464 -7.76 -14.60 -23.87
N VAL A 465 -8.01 -13.31 -23.60
CA VAL A 465 -9.36 -12.80 -23.30
C VAL A 465 -10.32 -13.01 -24.48
N LEU A 466 -9.87 -12.74 -25.71
CA LEU A 466 -10.67 -12.94 -26.93
C LEU A 466 -10.97 -14.43 -27.18
N LYS A 467 -10.03 -15.33 -26.92
CA LYS A 467 -10.26 -16.79 -27.00
C LYS A 467 -11.35 -17.25 -26.03
N VAL A 468 -11.38 -16.73 -24.80
CA VAL A 468 -12.44 -17.03 -23.83
C VAL A 468 -13.79 -16.47 -24.32
N ARG A 469 -13.80 -15.22 -24.82
CA ARG A 469 -14.97 -14.60 -25.44
C ARG A 469 -15.58 -15.49 -26.53
N GLU A 470 -14.77 -15.97 -27.47
CA GLU A 470 -15.22 -16.82 -28.57
C GLU A 470 -15.88 -18.11 -28.08
N SER A 471 -15.30 -18.71 -27.03
CA SER A 471 -15.84 -19.92 -26.41
C SER A 471 -17.20 -19.70 -25.76
N ILE A 472 -17.42 -18.54 -25.12
CA ILE A 472 -18.66 -18.22 -24.39
C ILE A 472 -19.76 -17.68 -25.32
N LEU A 473 -19.39 -16.90 -26.33
CA LEU A 473 -20.32 -16.41 -27.34
C LEU A 473 -20.72 -17.50 -28.35
N GLY A 474 -20.00 -18.64 -28.41
CA GLY A 474 -20.37 -19.83 -29.18
C GLY A 474 -19.92 -19.79 -30.64
N LEU A 475 -18.82 -19.08 -30.94
CA LEU A 475 -18.40 -18.83 -32.33
C LEU A 475 -17.67 -20.00 -33.00
N ARG A 476 -17.21 -20.99 -32.23
CA ARG A 476 -16.57 -22.19 -32.81
C ARG A 476 -17.54 -23.16 -33.51
N ALA A 477 -18.85 -23.03 -33.34
CA ALA A 477 -19.81 -23.99 -33.92
C ALA A 477 -20.32 -23.64 -35.34
N LYS A 478 -19.94 -22.49 -35.91
CA LYS A 478 -20.40 -22.06 -37.25
C LYS A 478 -19.37 -22.21 -38.39
N ALA A 479 -18.09 -22.39 -38.09
CA ALA A 479 -17.05 -22.52 -39.12
C ALA A 479 -16.90 -23.97 -39.66
N GLU A 480 -17.44 -24.98 -38.98
CA GLU A 480 -17.36 -26.39 -39.40
C GLU A 480 -18.66 -26.91 -40.07
N ARG A 481 -19.61 -26.02 -40.37
CA ARG A 481 -20.87 -26.36 -41.08
C ARG A 481 -21.17 -25.41 -42.25
N GLY A 482 -20.13 -24.86 -42.87
CA GLY A 482 -20.20 -24.04 -44.08
C GLY A 482 -19.71 -24.82 -45.28
#